data_AF-A0A329VD88-F1
#
_entry.id   AF-A0A329VD88-F1
#
_cell.length_a   1.000
_cell.length_b   1.000
_cell.length_c   1.000
_cell.angle_alpha   90.00
_cell.angle_beta   90.00
_cell.angle_gamma   90.00
#
_symmetry.space_group_name_H-M   'P 1'
#
loop_
_entity.id
_entity.type
_entity.pdbx_description
1 polymer ?
#
loop_
_entity_poly.entity_id
_entity_poly.type
_entity_poly.pdbx_seq_one_letter_code
_entity_poly.pdbx_strand_id
1 'polypeptide(L)'
;MAVLFVFFSLNDYIGFFRRDSVITFSWKSAGFIWFTPLLIHIAYALLRIAKNRTKNLNGKIGDYISCVSIIGFILTLFVSFYVDDELKLEGYVTCSKSSWMAPNKYVKDISLCH
;
A
#
# COMPACT_ATOMS: atom_id res chain seq x y z
N MET A 1 -11.48 4.60 7.28
CA MET A 1 -10.72 3.41 6.81
C MET A 1 -10.02 3.64 5.48
N ALA A 2 -10.73 3.87 4.36
CA ALA A 2 -10.08 4.16 3.06
C ALA A 2 -9.07 5.33 3.09
N VAL A 3 -9.43 6.45 3.75
CA VAL A 3 -8.53 7.61 3.90
C VAL A 3 -7.26 7.26 4.67
N LEU A 4 -7.36 6.40 5.69
CA LEU A 4 -6.20 5.97 6.48
C LEU A 4 -5.27 5.10 5.63
N PHE A 5 -5.82 4.22 4.79
CA PHE A 5 -5.05 3.39 3.88
C PHE A 5 -4.25 4.23 2.87
N VAL A 6 -4.87 5.25 2.29
CA VAL A 6 -4.18 6.19 1.40
C VAL A 6 -3.10 6.95 2.17
N PHE A 7 -3.40 7.43 3.38
CA PHE A 7 -2.44 8.17 4.20
C PHE A 7 -1.20 7.33 4.56
N PHE A 8 -1.38 6.09 5.03
CA PHE A 8 -0.25 5.21 5.33
C PHE A 8 0.56 4.86 4.08
N SER A 9 -0.11 4.54 2.98
CA SER A 9 0.54 4.23 1.71
C SER A 9 1.39 5.41 1.19
N LEU A 10 0.85 6.63 1.23
CA LEU A 10 1.58 7.82 0.80
C LEU A 10 2.78 8.13 1.70
N ASN A 11 2.66 7.96 3.01
CA ASN A 11 3.79 8.17 3.92
C ASN A 11 4.95 7.22 3.62
N ASP A 12 4.67 5.94 3.30
CA ASP A 12 5.71 4.97 2.93
C ASP A 12 6.47 5.43 1.68
N TYR A 13 5.76 5.87 0.64
CA TYR A 13 6.39 6.36 -0.59
C TYR A 13 7.13 7.68 -0.38
N ILE A 14 6.55 8.62 0.38
CA ILE A 14 7.19 9.91 0.67
C ILE A 14 8.49 9.71 1.45
N GLY A 15 8.50 8.84 2.46
CA GLY A 15 9.71 8.53 3.23
C GLY A 15 10.82 7.95 2.34
N PHE A 16 10.46 7.09 1.38
CA PHE A 16 11.40 6.59 0.39
C PHE A 16 11.96 7.69 -0.52
N PHE A 17 11.13 8.56 -1.09
CA PHE A 17 11.58 9.63 -1.99
C PHE A 17 12.37 10.74 -1.28
N ARG A 18 12.04 11.01 -0.01
CA ARG A 18 12.72 12.02 0.80
C ARG A 18 14.09 11.55 1.32
N ARG A 19 14.39 10.24 1.21
CA ARG A 19 15.63 9.62 1.72
C ARG A 19 15.85 9.93 3.21
N ASP A 20 14.79 9.79 4.00
CA ASP A 20 14.87 10.02 5.44
C ASP A 20 15.88 9.05 6.11
N SER A 21 16.38 9.41 7.28
CA SER A 21 17.35 8.60 8.03
C SER A 21 16.75 7.28 8.53
N VAL A 22 15.43 7.24 8.67
CA VAL A 22 14.63 6.07 9.03
C VAL A 22 13.48 5.97 8.03
N ILE A 23 13.41 4.86 7.31
CA ILE A 23 12.36 4.60 6.33
C ILE A 23 11.59 3.36 6.78
N THR A 24 10.30 3.53 7.07
CA THR A 24 9.39 2.41 7.28
C THR A 24 8.69 2.13 5.97
N PHE A 25 9.01 1.00 5.32
CA PHE A 25 8.39 0.62 4.06
C PHE A 25 7.83 -0.79 4.17
N SER A 26 6.61 -0.99 3.68
CA SER A 26 5.99 -2.31 3.62
C SER A 26 5.12 -2.41 2.39
N TRP A 27 5.36 -3.44 1.59
CA TRP A 27 4.54 -3.73 0.41
C TRP A 27 3.04 -3.85 0.73
N LYS A 28 2.71 -4.27 1.96
CA LYS A 28 1.31 -4.37 2.43
C LYS A 28 0.66 -2.99 2.53
N SER A 29 1.33 -2.04 3.21
CA SER A 29 0.81 -0.68 3.38
C SER A 29 0.91 0.14 2.11
N ALA A 30 2.03 0.03 1.39
CA ALA A 30 2.23 0.63 0.08
C ALA A 30 1.18 0.15 -0.95
N GLY A 31 0.68 -1.08 -0.83
CA GLY A 31 -0.29 -1.68 -1.75
C GLY A 31 -1.75 -1.28 -1.49
N PHE A 32 -2.10 -0.78 -0.29
CA PHE A 32 -3.49 -0.48 0.05
C PHE A 32 -4.12 0.65 -0.78
N ILE A 33 -3.31 1.52 -1.38
CA ILE A 33 -3.80 2.57 -2.27
C ILE A 33 -4.58 1.99 -3.46
N TRP A 34 -4.16 0.84 -3.99
CA TRP A 34 -4.81 0.19 -5.14
C TRP A 34 -6.16 -0.42 -4.79
N PHE A 35 -6.36 -0.87 -3.55
CA PHE A 35 -7.62 -1.44 -3.09
C PHE A 35 -8.63 -0.38 -2.61
N THR A 36 -8.21 0.87 -2.45
CA THR A 36 -9.09 1.98 -2.03
C THR A 36 -10.30 2.17 -2.96
N PRO A 37 -10.15 2.29 -4.29
CA PRO A 37 -11.29 2.43 -5.20
C PRO A 37 -12.21 1.19 -5.17
N LEU A 38 -11.65 -0.01 -5.01
CA LEU A 38 -12.42 -1.24 -4.89
C LEU A 38 -13.31 -1.25 -3.64
N LEU A 39 -12.76 -0.87 -2.49
CA LEU A 39 -13.50 -0.78 -1.23
C LEU A 39 -14.63 0.25 -1.30
N ILE A 40 -14.36 1.42 -1.91
CA ILE A 40 -15.39 2.45 -2.12
C ILE A 40 -16.49 1.92 -3.04
N HIS A 41 -16.14 1.21 -4.11
CA HIS A 41 -17.11 0.63 -5.04
C HIS A 41 -18.00 -0.43 -4.37
N ILE A 42 -17.41 -1.33 -3.58
CA ILE A 42 -18.14 -2.35 -2.81
C ILE A 42 -19.05 -1.68 -1.77
N ALA A 43 -18.55 -0.68 -1.03
CA ALA A 43 -19.36 0.06 -0.06
C ALA A 43 -20.55 0.76 -0.73
N TYR A 44 -20.34 1.38 -1.89
CA TYR A 44 -21.42 1.99 -2.67
C TYR A 44 -22.46 0.96 -3.12
N ALA A 45 -22.03 -0.21 -3.59
CA ALA A 45 -22.91 -1.30 -3.97
C ALA A 45 -23.77 -1.78 -2.79
N LEU A 46 -23.15 -2.00 -1.62
CA LEU A 46 -23.85 -2.41 -0.40
C LEU A 46 -24.88 -1.35 0.05
N LEU A 47 -24.53 -0.06 0.01
CA LEU A 47 -25.45 1.03 0.34
C LEU A 47 -26.65 1.09 -0.61
N ARG A 48 -26.46 0.79 -1.89
CA ARG A 48 -27.52 0.73 -2.90
C ARG A 48 -28.45 -0.46 -2.66
N ILE A 49 -27.90 -1.62 -2.31
CA ILE A 49 -28.65 -2.82 -1.93
C ILE A 49 -29.49 -2.55 -0.66
N ALA A 50 -28.87 -1.97 0.37
CA ALA A 50 -29.56 -1.62 1.62
C ALA A 50 -30.72 -0.63 1.42
N LYS A 51 -30.62 0.26 0.42
CA LYS A 51 -31.70 1.19 0.04
C LYS A 51 -32.72 0.62 -0.95
N ASN A 52 -32.69 -0.70 -1.21
CA ASN A 52 -33.51 -1.37 -2.22
C ASN A 52 -33.42 -0.74 -3.62
N ARG A 53 -32.33 -0.01 -3.91
CA ARG A 53 -32.06 0.63 -5.21
C ARG A 53 -31.17 -0.29 -6.05
N THR A 54 -31.73 -1.43 -6.42
CA THR A 54 -31.09 -2.49 -7.22
C THR A 54 -30.98 -2.18 -8.72
N LYS A 55 -31.16 -0.93 -9.14
CA LYS A 55 -30.93 -0.53 -10.54
C LYS A 55 -29.50 -0.95 -10.93
N ASN A 56 -29.38 -1.85 -11.91
CA ASN A 56 -28.15 -2.57 -12.27
C ASN A 56 -26.91 -1.68 -12.12
N LEU A 57 -26.04 -2.04 -11.17
CA LEU A 57 -24.68 -1.52 -11.13
C LEU A 57 -24.02 -1.93 -12.44
N ASN A 58 -23.37 -0.99 -13.12
CA ASN A 58 -22.71 -1.29 -14.39
C ASN A 58 -21.51 -2.21 -14.10
N GLY A 59 -21.64 -3.50 -14.40
CA GLY A 59 -20.61 -4.52 -14.12
C GLY A 59 -19.25 -4.16 -14.72
N LYS A 60 -19.23 -3.48 -15.88
CA LYS A 60 -18.00 -3.00 -16.53
C LYS A 60 -17.16 -2.08 -15.64
N ILE A 61 -17.80 -1.27 -14.78
CA ILE A 61 -17.08 -0.38 -13.86
C ILE A 61 -16.41 -1.19 -12.76
N GLY A 62 -17.11 -2.19 -12.20
CA GLY A 62 -16.57 -3.09 -11.19
C GLY A 62 -15.38 -3.90 -11.74
N ASP A 63 -15.52 -4.43 -12.96
CA ASP A 63 -14.45 -5.17 -13.64
C ASP A 63 -13.19 -4.32 -13.84
N TYR A 64 -13.37 -3.08 -14.31
CA TYR A 64 -12.24 -2.16 -14.50
C TYR A 64 -11.55 -1.83 -13.17
N ILE A 65 -12.31 -1.50 -12.12
CA ILE A 65 -11.76 -1.20 -10.80
C ILE A 65 -11.02 -2.41 -10.23
N SER A 66 -11.58 -3.61 -10.38
CA SER A 66 -10.95 -4.86 -9.95
C SER A 66 -9.64 -5.11 -10.69
N CYS A 67 -9.65 -4.99 -12.02
CA CYS A 67 -8.46 -5.17 -12.87
C CYS A 67 -7.34 -4.20 -12.49
N VAL A 68 -7.65 -2.91 -12.34
CA VAL A 68 -6.67 -1.89 -11.90
C VAL A 68 -6.13 -2.20 -10.50
N SER A 69 -6.97 -2.69 -9.58
CA SER A 69 -6.54 -3.04 -8.23
C SER A 69 -5.52 -4.19 -8.25
N ILE A 70 -5.77 -5.23 -9.06
CA ILE A 70 -4.88 -6.39 -9.18
C ILE A 70 -3.55 -5.99 -9.83
N ILE A 71 -3.60 -5.29 -10.97
CA ILE A 71 -2.38 -4.83 -11.67
C ILE A 71 -1.57 -3.91 -10.77
N GLY A 72 -2.22 -2.96 -10.10
CA GLY A 72 -1.59 -2.05 -9.17
C GLY A 72 -0.90 -2.77 -8.01
N PHE A 73 -1.57 -3.76 -7.41
CA PHE A 73 -0.97 -4.57 -6.35
C PHE A 73 0.26 -5.35 -6.83
N ILE A 74 0.20 -5.96 -8.01
CA ILE A 74 1.34 -6.65 -8.61
C ILE A 74 2.50 -5.67 -8.83
N LEU A 75 2.24 -4.49 -9.38
CA LEU A 75 3.25 -3.45 -9.57
C LEU A 75 3.89 -3.03 -8.24
N THR A 76 3.10 -2.88 -7.17
CA THR A 76 3.64 -2.56 -5.84
C THR A 76 4.56 -3.66 -5.31
N LEU A 77 4.31 -4.93 -5.61
CA LEU A 77 5.24 -6.01 -5.24
C LEU A 77 6.59 -5.84 -5.94
N PHE A 78 6.60 -5.55 -7.24
CA PHE A 78 7.83 -5.26 -7.99
C PHE A 78 8.56 -4.02 -7.46
N VAL A 79 7.82 -2.95 -7.18
CA VAL A 79 8.38 -1.73 -6.58
C VAL A 79 8.97 -2.01 -5.21
N SER A 80 8.38 -2.92 -4.41
CA SER A 80 8.94 -3.28 -3.12
C SER A 80 10.30 -3.96 -3.22
N PHE A 81 10.53 -4.78 -4.23
CA PHE A 81 11.85 -5.36 -4.47
C PHE A 81 12.85 -4.30 -4.92
N TYR A 82 12.42 -3.40 -5.81
CA TYR A 82 13.26 -2.28 -6.26
C TYR A 82 13.68 -1.38 -5.10
N VAL A 83 12.73 -0.98 -4.23
CA VAL A 83 12.99 -0.14 -3.06
C VAL A 83 13.99 -0.82 -2.12
N ASP A 84 13.85 -2.12 -1.88
CA ASP A 84 14.76 -2.87 -0.99
C ASP A 84 16.19 -2.90 -1.54
N ASP A 85 16.34 -3.16 -2.84
CA ASP A 85 17.64 -3.20 -3.51
C ASP A 85 18.31 -1.82 -3.54
N GLU A 86 17.56 -0.79 -3.96
CA GLU A 86 18.03 0.59 -4.03
C GLU A 86 18.50 1.11 -2.66
N LEU A 87 17.72 0.86 -1.60
CA LEU A 87 18.09 1.29 -0.25
C LEU A 87 19.36 0.60 0.25
N LYS A 88 19.53 -0.70 -0.06
CA LYS A 88 20.76 -1.43 0.27
C LYS A 88 21.97 -0.91 -0.49
N LEU A 89 21.81 -0.56 -1.76
CA LEU A 89 22.86 0.07 -2.58
C LEU A 89 23.28 1.43 -2.01
N GLU A 90 22.33 2.20 -1.47
CA GLU A 90 22.60 3.48 -0.79
C GLU A 90 23.17 3.32 0.65
N GLY A 91 23.41 2.08 1.10
CA GLY A 91 24.01 1.78 2.40
C GLY A 91 23.03 1.76 3.58
N TYR A 92 21.72 1.70 3.34
CA TYR A 92 20.75 1.44 4.39
C TYR A 92 20.80 -0.02 4.84
N VAL A 93 20.64 -0.23 6.14
CA VAL A 93 20.55 -1.55 6.77
C VAL A 93 19.10 -1.79 7.21
N THR A 94 18.60 -3.00 6.97
CA THR A 94 17.27 -3.41 7.43
C THR A 94 17.33 -3.86 8.90
N CYS A 95 16.49 -3.28 9.77
CA CYS A 95 16.40 -3.71 11.15
C CYS A 95 15.77 -5.11 11.26
N SER A 96 16.19 -5.88 12.28
CA SER A 96 15.54 -7.15 12.61
C SER A 96 14.08 -6.92 12.99
N LYS A 97 13.19 -7.75 12.44
CA LYS A 97 11.77 -7.67 12.73
C LYS A 97 11.41 -8.53 13.92
N SER A 98 10.69 -7.95 14.88
CA SER A 98 10.08 -8.71 15.98
C SER A 98 8.93 -9.62 15.49
N SER A 99 8.27 -9.28 14.39
CA SER A 99 7.16 -10.07 13.83
C SER A 99 7.17 -10.07 12.31
N TRP A 100 6.75 -11.18 11.70
CA TRP A 100 6.50 -11.29 10.25
C TRP A 100 5.46 -10.28 9.74
N MET A 101 4.57 -9.83 10.62
CA MET A 101 3.56 -8.83 10.28
C MET A 101 4.15 -7.41 10.20
N ALA A 102 5.28 -7.16 10.85
CA ALA A 102 5.85 -5.83 10.98
C ALA A 102 6.40 -5.30 9.64
N PRO A 103 6.29 -3.97 9.39
CA PRO A 103 6.88 -3.35 8.23
C PRO A 103 8.42 -3.48 8.24
N ASN A 104 9.06 -3.38 7.07
CA ASN A 104 10.53 -3.26 7.03
C ASN A 104 10.91 -1.87 7.54
N LYS A 105 11.91 -1.80 8.42
CA LYS A 105 12.52 -0.54 8.87
C LYS A 105 13.93 -0.49 8.32
N TYR A 106 14.23 0.51 7.51
CA TYR A 106 15.53 0.77 6.91
C TYR A 106 16.17 1.97 7.59
N VAL A 107 17.43 1.83 8.02
CA VAL A 107 18.16 2.89 8.72
C VAL A 107 19.57 3.00 8.18
N LYS A 108 20.14 4.22 8.17
CA LYS A 108 21.56 4.42 7.83
C LYS A 108 22.50 4.06 8.97
N ASP A 109 22.04 4.23 10.20
CA ASP A 109 22.77 3.85 11.40
C ASP A 109 21.97 2.80 12.17
N ILE A 110 22.61 1.67 12.47
CA ILE A 110 22.01 0.55 13.19
C ILE A 110 21.59 0.94 14.62
N SER A 111 22.17 2.00 15.18
CA SER A 111 21.77 2.56 16.47
C SER A 111 20.30 3.02 16.50
N LEU A 112 19.73 3.35 15.33
CA LEU A 112 18.33 3.78 15.16
C LEU A 112 17.34 2.60 15.10
N CYS A 113 17.84 1.35 15.09
CA CYS A 113 17.04 0.13 15.24
C CYS A 113 16.65 -0.10 16.70
N HIS A 114 15.80 0.76 17.23
CA HIS A 114 14.99 0.49 18.42
C HIS A 114 13.67 -0.19 18.03
#